data_AF-R9TI03-F1
#
_entry.id   AF-R9TI03-F1
#
_cell.length_a   1.000
_cell.length_b   1.000
_cell.length_c   1.000
_cell.angle_alpha   90.00
_cell.angle_beta   90.00
_cell.angle_gamma   90.00
#
_symmetry.space_group_name_H-M   'P 1'
#
loop_
_entity.id
_entity.type
_entity.pdbx_description
1 polymer ?
#
loop_
_entity_poly.entity_id
_entity_poly.type
_entity_poly.pdbx_seq_one_letter_code
_entity_poly.pdbx_strand_id
1 'polypeptide(L)'
;MVSYLFKMIKVILAMFLLLSVASAAKCKVDSEVKFILNNFNKRAVEKNVDCVVGAGRCDSLGQRLKSEAPAAVRGRCGQNCSCEQIQVRLVVNKLKREFPGQWRRVEQQFSR
;
A
#
# COMPACT_ATOMS: atom_id res chain seq x y z
N MET A 1 -9.35 -46.41 33.43
CA MET A 1 -10.30 -45.52 32.70
C MET A 1 -9.97 -44.04 32.93
N VAL A 2 -9.81 -43.59 34.19
CA VAL A 2 -9.48 -42.19 34.56
C VAL A 2 -8.19 -41.66 33.91
N SER A 3 -7.12 -42.46 33.85
CA SER A 3 -5.83 -42.02 33.27
C SER A 3 -5.88 -41.75 31.76
N TYR A 4 -6.79 -42.39 31.03
CA TYR A 4 -6.97 -42.13 29.59
C TYR A 4 -7.72 -40.81 29.37
N LEU A 5 -8.70 -40.50 30.23
CA LEU A 5 -9.43 -39.24 30.19
C LEU A 5 -8.49 -38.04 30.41
N PHE A 6 -7.58 -38.12 31.38
CA PHE A 6 -6.57 -37.07 31.62
C PHE A 6 -5.58 -36.90 30.47
N LYS A 7 -5.20 -37.99 29.78
CA LYS A 7 -4.36 -37.92 28.57
C LYS A 7 -5.11 -37.27 27.41
N MET A 8 -6.38 -37.63 27.20
CA MET A 8 -7.21 -37.05 26.15
C MET A 8 -7.46 -35.55 26.37
N ILE A 9 -7.72 -35.11 27.60
CA ILE A 9 -7.88 -33.68 27.94
C ILE A 9 -6.61 -32.88 27.61
N LYS A 10 -5.42 -33.41 27.91
CA LYS A 10 -4.14 -32.75 27.56
C LYS A 10 -3.91 -32.68 26.05
N VAL A 11 -4.26 -33.73 25.30
CA VAL A 11 -4.14 -33.75 23.83
C VAL A 11 -5.10 -32.75 23.20
N ILE A 12 -6.34 -32.65 23.69
CA ILE A 12 -7.34 -31.69 23.19
C ILE A 12 -6.90 -30.24 23.48
N LEU A 13 -6.38 -29.97 24.68
CA LEU A 13 -5.82 -28.65 25.03
C LEU A 13 -4.59 -28.29 24.17
N ALA A 14 -3.72 -29.25 23.89
CA ALA A 14 -2.55 -29.05 23.03
C ALA A 14 -2.93 -28.83 21.54
N MET A 15 -4.00 -29.48 21.07
CA MET A 15 -4.50 -29.32 19.69
C MET A 15 -5.21 -27.96 19.49
N PHE A 16 -5.87 -27.43 20.53
CA PHE A 16 -6.47 -26.09 20.50
C PHE A 16 -5.43 -24.95 20.47
N LEU A 17 -4.23 -25.17 21.00
CA LEU A 17 -3.12 -24.19 21.00
C LEU A 17 -2.44 -24.00 19.63
N LEU A 18 -2.65 -24.92 18.67
CA LEU A 18 -2.06 -24.85 17.32
C LEU A 18 -2.94 -24.08 16.31
N LEU A 19 -4.12 -23.61 16.71
CA LEU A 19 -5.05 -22.81 15.90
C LEU A 19 -4.88 -21.29 16.12
N SER A 20 -3.64 -20.82 16.31
CA SER A 20 -3.37 -19.38 16.30
C SER A 20 -3.56 -18.83 14.89
N VAL A 21 -4.78 -18.41 14.59
CA VAL A 21 -5.16 -17.66 13.38
C VAL A 21 -4.26 -16.43 13.27
N ALA A 22 -3.44 -16.39 12.21
CA ALA A 22 -2.71 -15.19 11.83
C ALA A 22 -3.75 -14.10 11.51
N SER A 23 -3.99 -13.21 12.47
CA SER A 23 -4.90 -12.08 12.28
C SER A 23 -4.24 -11.07 11.35
N ALA A 24 -4.72 -10.97 10.10
CA ALA A 24 -4.33 -9.91 9.20
C ALA A 24 -4.83 -8.57 9.77
N ALA A 25 -3.92 -7.78 10.33
CA ALA A 25 -4.25 -6.43 10.80
C ALA A 25 -4.79 -5.59 9.62
N LYS A 26 -6.01 -5.04 9.76
CA LYS A 26 -6.59 -4.16 8.74
C LYS A 26 -5.79 -2.85 8.68
N CYS A 27 -5.30 -2.50 7.50
CA CYS A 27 -4.55 -1.26 7.30
C CYS A 27 -5.45 -0.03 7.41
N LYS A 28 -5.10 0.89 8.31
CA LYS A 28 -5.71 2.22 8.38
C LYS A 28 -5.09 3.12 7.32
N VAL A 29 -5.90 3.88 6.60
CA VAL A 29 -5.41 4.88 5.65
C VAL A 29 -4.86 6.08 6.42
N ASP A 30 -3.62 6.45 6.14
CA ASP A 30 -2.91 7.58 6.75
C ASP A 30 -3.54 8.91 6.37
N SER A 31 -3.39 9.90 7.26
CA SER A 31 -3.95 11.24 7.09
C SER A 31 -3.44 11.93 5.83
N GLU A 32 -2.18 11.74 5.48
CA GLU A 32 -1.62 12.31 4.26
C GLU A 32 -2.19 11.67 3.00
N VAL A 33 -2.37 10.34 2.98
CA VAL A 33 -3.00 9.65 1.85
C VAL A 33 -4.45 10.10 1.70
N LYS A 34 -5.17 10.28 2.82
CA LYS A 34 -6.50 10.92 2.79
C LYS A 34 -6.44 12.34 2.24
N PHE A 35 -5.45 13.14 2.63
CA PHE A 35 -5.27 14.48 2.11
C PHE A 35 -5.04 14.47 0.59
N ILE A 36 -4.18 13.59 0.08
CA ILE A 36 -3.94 13.43 -1.37
C ILE A 36 -5.25 13.06 -2.08
N LEU A 37 -5.98 12.07 -1.58
CA LEU A 37 -7.22 11.59 -2.19
C LEU A 37 -8.33 12.65 -2.17
N ASN A 38 -8.45 13.42 -1.09
CA ASN A 38 -9.44 14.50 -0.95
C ASN A 38 -9.12 15.73 -1.80
N ASN A 39 -7.83 15.99 -2.08
CA ASN A 39 -7.36 17.12 -2.89
C ASN A 39 -6.93 16.70 -4.30
N PHE A 40 -7.46 15.57 -4.79
CA PHE A 40 -7.06 14.96 -6.05
C PHE A 40 -7.73 15.63 -7.26
N ASN A 41 -7.27 16.83 -7.61
CA ASN A 41 -7.75 17.60 -8.76
C ASN A 41 -6.64 17.78 -9.82
N LYS A 42 -7.03 18.21 -11.03
CA LYS A 42 -6.13 18.37 -12.19
C LYS A 42 -4.87 19.16 -11.85
N ARG A 43 -5.01 20.34 -11.21
CA ARG A 43 -3.88 21.21 -10.86
C ARG A 43 -2.92 20.55 -9.88
N ALA A 44 -3.45 19.89 -8.84
CA ALA A 44 -2.65 19.17 -7.87
C ALA A 44 -1.91 17.99 -8.51
N VAL A 45 -2.58 17.23 -9.38
CA VAL A 45 -1.98 16.11 -10.10
C VAL A 45 -0.86 16.59 -11.03
N GLU A 46 -1.11 17.59 -11.87
CA GLU A 46 -0.11 18.14 -12.78
C GLU A 46 1.14 18.63 -12.04
N LYS A 47 0.96 19.45 -10.99
CA LYS A 47 2.06 19.94 -10.15
C LYS A 47 2.90 18.80 -9.56
N ASN A 48 2.25 17.81 -8.96
CA ASN A 48 2.95 16.71 -8.30
C ASN A 48 3.64 15.80 -9.32
N VAL A 49 3.00 15.53 -10.46
CA VAL A 49 3.59 14.72 -11.53
C VAL A 49 4.79 15.43 -12.15
N ASP A 50 4.71 16.75 -12.38
CA ASP A 50 5.84 17.54 -12.86
C ASP A 50 7.05 17.45 -11.92
N CYS A 51 6.83 17.53 -10.61
CA CYS A 51 7.89 17.27 -9.63
C CYS A 51 8.47 15.84 -9.74
N VAL A 52 7.60 14.83 -9.76
CA VAL A 52 7.96 13.41 -9.81
C VAL A 52 8.81 13.09 -11.03
N VAL A 53 8.45 13.63 -12.21
CA VAL A 53 9.17 13.40 -13.48
C VAL A 53 10.32 14.38 -13.72
N GLY A 54 10.59 15.30 -12.78
CA GLY A 54 11.69 16.27 -12.89
C GLY A 54 11.42 17.45 -13.84
N ALA A 55 10.17 17.69 -14.21
CA ALA A 55 9.75 18.82 -15.04
C ALA A 55 9.34 20.07 -14.22
N GLY A 56 9.29 19.98 -12.89
CA GLY A 56 8.84 21.07 -12.03
C GLY A 56 9.42 21.05 -10.61
N ARG A 57 9.13 22.10 -9.84
CA ARG A 57 9.56 22.23 -8.44
C ARG A 57 8.81 21.24 -7.54
N CYS A 58 9.52 20.69 -6.58
CA CYS A 58 8.96 19.81 -5.56
C CYS A 58 8.77 20.56 -4.23
N ASP A 59 7.62 20.35 -3.59
CA ASP A 59 7.44 20.60 -2.16
C ASP A 59 7.70 19.30 -1.36
N SER A 60 7.47 19.33 -0.04
CA SER A 60 7.70 18.16 0.83
C SER A 60 6.88 16.94 0.40
N LEU A 61 5.62 17.14 0.01
CA LEU A 61 4.75 16.08 -0.52
C LEU A 61 5.28 15.55 -1.85
N GLY A 62 5.59 16.44 -2.80
CA GLY A 62 6.13 16.06 -4.10
C GLY A 62 7.44 15.27 -4.00
N GLN A 63 8.34 15.65 -3.09
CA GLN A 63 9.58 14.90 -2.84
C GLN A 63 9.30 13.48 -2.35
N ARG A 64 8.32 13.31 -1.46
CA ARG A 64 7.91 11.99 -0.98
C ARG A 64 7.25 11.16 -2.07
N LEU A 65 6.35 11.76 -2.86
CA LEU A 65 5.77 11.07 -4.03
C LEU A 65 6.86 10.63 -5.02
N LYS A 66 7.89 11.46 -5.20
CA LYS A 66 9.03 11.15 -6.06
C LYS A 66 9.88 10.00 -5.53
N SER A 67 10.10 9.90 -4.22
CA SER A 67 10.82 8.77 -3.61
C SER A 67 10.04 7.46 -3.73
N GLU A 68 8.71 7.50 -3.65
CA GLU A 68 7.85 6.33 -3.80
C GLU A 68 7.63 5.88 -5.25
N ALA A 69 7.79 6.78 -6.22
CA ALA A 69 7.45 6.54 -7.62
C ALA A 69 8.13 5.30 -8.25
N PRO A 70 9.44 5.02 -8.03
CA PRO A 70 10.06 3.79 -8.55
C PRO A 70 9.40 2.52 -8.01
N ALA A 71 9.07 2.47 -6.72
CA ALA A 71 8.40 1.31 -6.12
C ALA A 71 6.96 1.17 -6.63
N ALA A 72 6.25 2.29 -6.77
CA ALA A 72 4.89 2.34 -7.30
C ALA A 72 4.80 1.82 -8.75
N VAL A 73 5.75 2.19 -9.62
CA VAL A 73 5.80 1.73 -11.02
C VAL A 73 6.13 0.24 -11.11
N ARG A 74 7.02 -0.28 -10.27
CA ARG A 74 7.30 -1.73 -10.22
C ARG A 74 6.07 -2.54 -9.83
N GLY A 75 5.14 -1.98 -9.04
CA GLY A 75 3.79 -2.49 -8.81
C GLY A 75 3.67 -3.83 -8.05
N ARG A 76 4.78 -4.43 -7.64
CA ARG A 76 4.81 -5.78 -7.07
C ARG A 76 4.70 -5.75 -5.55
N CYS A 77 3.51 -6.08 -5.05
CA CYS A 77 3.39 -6.78 -3.78
C CYS A 77 2.43 -7.96 -3.98
N GLY A 78 2.84 -9.13 -3.47
CA GLY A 78 2.13 -10.41 -3.60
C GLY A 78 1.03 -10.55 -2.55
N GLN A 79 0.90 -11.72 -1.93
CA GLN A 79 -0.12 -11.96 -0.91
C GLN A 79 0.08 -11.13 0.37
N ASN A 80 1.33 -10.72 0.66
CA ASN A 80 1.69 -9.96 1.87
C ASN A 80 2.17 -8.55 1.51
N CYS A 81 1.22 -7.65 1.21
CA CYS A 81 1.53 -6.24 1.03
C CYS A 81 1.66 -5.53 2.38
N SER A 82 2.62 -4.60 2.50
CA SER A 82 2.63 -3.66 3.62
C SER A 82 1.45 -2.68 3.52
N CYS A 83 1.06 -2.08 4.65
CA CYS A 83 0.02 -1.05 4.64
C CYS A 83 0.41 0.15 3.78
N GLU A 84 1.69 0.50 3.75
CA GLU A 84 2.23 1.55 2.87
C GLU A 84 2.02 1.21 1.39
N GLN A 85 2.34 -0.02 0.97
CA GLN A 85 2.13 -0.47 -0.41
C GLN A 85 0.65 -0.44 -0.81
N ILE A 86 -0.24 -0.83 0.10
CA ILE A 86 -1.69 -0.75 -0.11
C ILE A 86 -2.12 0.70 -0.32
N GLN A 87 -1.61 1.61 0.49
CA GLN A 87 -1.93 3.04 0.40
C GLN A 87 -1.39 3.70 -0.88
N VAL A 88 -0.15 3.40 -1.27
CA VAL A 88 0.42 3.82 -2.55
C VAL A 88 -0.47 3.36 -3.70
N ARG A 89 -0.94 2.10 -3.66
CA ARG A 89 -1.87 1.56 -4.66
C ARG A 89 -3.18 2.32 -4.75
N LEU A 90 -3.72 2.86 -3.64
CA LEU A 90 -4.94 3.69 -3.69
C LEU A 90 -4.73 4.94 -4.55
N VAL A 91 -3.61 5.65 -4.34
CA VAL A 91 -3.26 6.86 -5.09
C VAL A 91 -2.97 6.52 -6.55
N VAL A 92 -2.17 5.48 -6.81
CA VAL A 92 -1.83 5.03 -8.19
C VAL A 92 -3.09 4.62 -8.95
N ASN A 93 -3.99 3.86 -8.34
CA ASN A 93 -5.21 3.40 -8.99
C ASN A 93 -6.14 4.57 -9.34
N LYS A 94 -6.25 5.58 -8.45
CA LYS A 94 -7.00 6.81 -8.73
C LYS A 94 -6.34 7.60 -9.87
N LEU A 95 -5.02 7.73 -9.86
CA LEU A 95 -4.26 8.42 -10.92
C LEU A 95 -4.41 7.74 -12.29
N LYS A 96 -4.29 6.41 -12.35
CA LYS A 96 -4.49 5.61 -13.57
C LYS A 96 -5.91 5.79 -14.14
N ARG A 97 -6.91 5.79 -13.26
CA ARG A 97 -8.32 5.89 -13.65
C ARG A 97 -8.69 7.30 -14.12
N GLU A 98 -8.24 8.34 -13.42
CA GLU A 98 -8.71 9.72 -13.65
C GLU A 98 -7.75 10.56 -14.50
N PHE A 99 -6.45 10.25 -14.51
CA PHE A 99 -5.43 10.96 -15.29
C PHE A 99 -4.41 9.99 -15.92
N PRO A 100 -4.85 9.05 -16.78
CA PRO A 100 -3.97 8.03 -17.37
C PRO A 100 -2.77 8.61 -18.13
N GLY A 101 -2.93 9.77 -18.76
CA GLY A 101 -1.83 10.48 -19.43
C GLY A 101 -0.73 10.94 -18.46
N GLN A 102 -1.11 11.37 -17.26
CA GLN A 102 -0.16 11.77 -16.23
C GLN A 102 0.55 10.54 -15.63
N TRP A 103 -0.17 9.45 -15.41
CA TRP A 103 0.46 8.19 -14.99
C TRP A 103 1.48 7.69 -16.00
N ARG A 104 1.18 7.77 -17.31
CA ARG A 104 2.12 7.37 -18.36
C ARG A 104 3.44 8.13 -18.31
N ARG A 105 3.42 9.42 -17.96
CA ARG A 105 4.65 10.22 -17.76
C ARG A 105 5.50 9.63 -16.62
N VAL A 106 4.85 9.24 -15.52
CA VAL A 106 5.53 8.59 -14.39
C VAL A 106 6.11 7.23 -14.81
N GLU A 107 5.33 6.40 -15.51
CA GLU A 107 5.83 5.12 -16.03
C GLU A 107 7.04 5.31 -16.94
N GLN A 108 6.98 6.24 -17.91
CA GLN A 108 8.10 6.52 -18.82
C GLN A 108 9.37 6.97 -18.10
N GLN A 109 9.22 7.69 -16.98
CA GLN A 109 10.35 8.14 -16.18
C GLN A 109 11.03 7.00 -15.41
N PHE A 110 10.27 6.00 -14.93
CA PHE A 110 10.76 4.97 -14.00
C PHE A 110 10.66 3.53 -14.52
N SER A 111 10.31 3.32 -15.79
CA SER A 111 10.27 2.00 -16.44
C SER A 111 11.61 1.55 -17.04
N ARG A 112 12.65 2.37 -16.91
CA ARG A 112 14.02 2.06 -17.35
C ARG A 112 14.80 1.30 -16.28
#